data_AF-A0A8U0HST5-F1
#
_entry.id   AF-A0A8U0HST5-F1
#
_cell.length_a   1.000
_cell.length_b   1.000
_cell.length_c   1.000
_cell.angle_alpha   90.00
_cell.angle_beta   90.00
_cell.angle_gamma   90.00
#
_symmetry.space_group_name_H-M   'P 1'
#
loop_
_entity.id
_entity.type
_entity.pdbx_description
1 polymer ?
#
loop_
_entity_poly.entity_id
_entity_poly.type
_entity_poly.pdbx_seq_one_letter_code
_entity_poly.pdbx_strand_id
1 'polypeptide(L)' 'MSLSARDALEYATRDAYLKLYAVLAGGFVLMFAGQFVFATAVGSLLALLGLLGIFTGLLGVLAATVAVLHKILAES' A
#
# COMPACT_ATOMS: atom_id res chain seq x y z
N MET A 1 -31.66 -5.39 12.68
CA MET A 1 -30.66 -6.38 12.22
C MET A 1 -29.59 -6.47 13.29
N SER A 2 -29.53 -7.56 14.06
CA SER A 2 -28.46 -7.78 15.04
C SER A 2 -27.23 -8.32 14.30
N LEU A 3 -26.20 -7.50 14.15
CA LEU A 3 -24.88 -7.99 13.73
C LEU A 3 -24.43 -9.07 14.72
N SER A 4 -24.07 -10.26 14.26
CA SER A 4 -23.55 -11.27 15.17
C SER A 4 -22.16 -10.85 15.64
N ALA A 5 -21.78 -11.20 16.86
CA ALA A 5 -20.44 -10.89 17.39
C ALA A 5 -19.31 -11.44 16.49
N ARG A 6 -19.60 -12.52 15.75
CA ARG A 6 -18.70 -13.08 14.74
C ARG A 6 -18.53 -12.14 13.53
N ASP A 7 -19.61 -11.54 13.03
CA ASP A 7 -19.54 -10.60 11.90
C ASP A 7 -18.78 -9.33 12.27
N ALA A 8 -18.92 -8.86 13.51
CA ALA A 8 -18.17 -7.72 14.03
C ALA A 8 -16.68 -8.04 14.19
N LEU A 9 -16.35 -9.24 14.68
CA LEU A 9 -14.97 -9.70 14.83
C LEU A 9 -14.30 -9.92 13.47
N GLU A 10 -15.02 -10.52 12.52
CA GLU A 10 -14.56 -10.72 11.14
C GLU A 10 -14.39 -9.38 10.41
N TYR A 11 -15.28 -8.41 10.62
CA TYR A 11 -15.09 -7.06 10.10
C TYR A 11 -13.84 -6.40 10.68
N ALA A 12 -13.60 -6.51 11.98
CA ALA A 12 -12.44 -5.92 12.65
C ALA A 12 -11.10 -6.53 12.20
N THR A 13 -11.03 -7.86 12.03
CA THR A 13 -9.82 -8.54 11.52
C THR A 13 -9.61 -8.32 10.03
N ARG A 14 -10.70 -8.26 9.24
CA ARG A 14 -10.67 -7.96 7.81
C ARG A 14 -10.28 -6.51 7.53
N ASP A 15 -10.66 -5.55 8.38
CA ASP A 15 -10.23 -4.14 8.29
C ASP A 15 -8.70 -4.02 8.42
N ALA A 16 -8.08 -4.84 9.28
CA ALA A 16 -6.63 -4.88 9.39
C ALA A 16 -5.94 -5.45 8.14
N TYR A 17 -6.54 -6.41 7.42
CA TYR A 17 -6.02 -6.87 6.11
C TYR A 17 -6.27 -5.84 5.01
N LEU A 18 -7.45 -5.21 5.00
CA LEU A 18 -7.84 -4.20 4.04
C LEU A 18 -6.85 -3.03 4.04
N LYS A 19 -6.41 -2.57 5.21
CA LYS A 19 -5.38 -1.53 5.34
C LYS A 19 -4.05 -1.96 4.70
N LEU A 20 -3.61 -3.19 4.92
CA LEU A 20 -2.38 -3.70 4.33
C LEU A 20 -2.47 -3.78 2.80
N TYR A 21 -3.59 -4.25 2.26
CA TYR A 21 -3.82 -4.27 0.81
C TYR A 21 -3.96 -2.87 0.23
N ALA A 22 -4.55 -1.92 0.95
CA ALA A 22 -4.64 -0.53 0.54
C ALA A 22 -3.24 0.11 0.43
N VAL A 23 -2.35 -0.14 1.39
CA VAL A 23 -0.95 0.32 1.32
C VAL A 23 -0.21 -0.35 0.16
N LEU A 24 -0.42 -1.65 -0.06
CA LEU A 24 0.19 -2.38 -1.18
C LEU A 24 -0.24 -1.79 -2.53
N ALA A 25 -1.55 -1.66 -2.76
CA ALA A 25 -2.10 -1.08 -3.98
C ALA A 25 -1.70 0.38 -4.15
N GLY A 26 -1.77 1.17 -3.07
CA GLY A 26 -1.35 2.57 -3.05
C GLY A 26 0.13 2.74 -3.38
N GLY A 27 0.99 1.84 -2.91
CA GLY A 27 2.40 1.81 -3.25
C GLY A 27 2.64 1.61 -4.74
N PHE A 28 1.93 0.67 -5.38
CA PHE A 28 2.00 0.49 -6.84
C PHE A 28 1.52 1.72 -7.60
N VAL A 29 0.36 2.28 -7.21
CA VAL A 29 -0.18 3.49 -7.84
C VAL A 29 0.82 4.64 -7.74
N LEU A 30 1.44 4.82 -6.57
CA LEU A 30 2.44 5.86 -6.35
C LEU A 30 3.71 5.62 -7.18
N MET A 31 4.14 4.37 -7.35
CA MET A 31 5.26 4.05 -8.26
C MET A 31 4.93 4.42 -9.71
N PHE A 32 3.74 4.05 -10.21
CA PHE A 32 3.33 4.38 -11.57
C PHE A 32 3.19 5.89 -11.78
N ALA A 33 2.58 6.59 -10.82
CA ALA A 33 2.47 8.04 -10.85
C ALA A 33 3.84 8.73 -10.81
N GLY A 34 4.75 8.28 -9.93
CA GLY A 34 6.12 8.77 -9.84
C GLY A 34 6.91 8.54 -11.12
N GLN A 35 6.78 7.35 -11.72
CA GLN A 35 7.40 7.02 -13.01
C GLN A 35 6.88 7.91 -14.14
N PHE A 36 5.56 8.15 -14.19
CA PHE A 36 4.96 9.05 -15.16
C PHE A 36 5.54 10.46 -15.01
N VAL A 37 5.51 11.02 -13.80
CA VAL A 37 6.05 12.36 -13.50
C VAL A 37 7.53 12.45 -13.86
N PHE A 38 8.33 11.43 -13.51
CA PHE A 38 9.75 11.37 -13.85
C PHE A 38 9.99 11.38 -15.37
N ALA A 39 9.25 10.54 -16.10
CA ALA A 39 9.41 10.39 -17.55
C ALA A 39 8.94 11.63 -18.35
N THR A 40 7.95 12.37 -17.84
CA THR A 40 7.44 13.59 -18.48
C THR A 40 8.05 14.88 -17.92
N ALA A 41 9.01 14.78 -17.01
CA ALA A 41 9.59 15.95 -16.35
C ALA A 41 10.41 16.79 -17.33
N VAL A 42 10.06 18.07 -17.46
CA VAL A 42 10.82 19.05 -18.23
C VAL A 42 11.93 19.71 -17.39
N GLY A 43 11.88 19.54 -16.05
CA GLY A 43 12.83 20.15 -15.11
C GLY A 43 13.28 19.21 -14.00
N SER A 44 14.46 19.49 -13.45
CA SER A 44 15.14 18.65 -12.45
C SER A 44 14.36 18.48 -11.15
N LEU A 45 13.61 19.50 -10.72
CA LEU A 45 12.78 19.41 -9.52
C LEU A 45 11.63 18.41 -9.69
N LEU A 46 10.92 18.44 -10.83
CA LEU A 46 9.83 17.50 -11.11
C LEU A 46 10.36 16.08 -11.28
N ALA A 47 11.54 15.92 -11.90
CA ALA A 47 12.21 14.63 -11.96
C ALA A 47 12.55 14.11 -10.55
N LEU A 48 13.09 14.95 -9.66
CA LEU A 48 13.36 14.55 -8.28
C LEU A 48 12.07 14.09 -7.56
N LEU A 49 10.96 14.83 -7.71
CA LEU A 49 9.67 14.45 -7.12
C LEU A 49 9.14 13.12 -7.66
N GLY A 50 9.26 12.90 -8.98
CA GLY A 50 8.91 11.63 -9.60
C GLY A 50 9.73 10.48 -9.02
N LEU A 51 11.04 10.68 -8.90
CA LEU A 51 11.97 9.69 -8.33
C LEU A 51 11.63 9.37 -6.86
N LEU A 52 11.38 10.38 -6.05
CA LEU A 52 10.94 10.20 -4.65
C LEU A 52 9.63 9.42 -4.59
N GLY A 53 8.66 9.72 -5.45
CA GLY A 53 7.41 8.97 -5.54
C GLY A 53 7.63 7.48 -5.86
N ILE A 54 8.52 7.16 -6.79
CA ILE A 54 8.90 5.78 -7.13
C ILE A 54 9.48 5.07 -5.89
N PHE A 55 10.45 5.69 -5.20
CA PHE A 55 11.07 5.08 -4.02
C PHE A 55 10.10 4.93 -2.85
N THR A 56 9.28 5.94 -2.58
CA THR A 56 8.25 5.85 -1.53
C THR A 56 7.25 4.74 -1.84
N GLY A 57 6.80 4.64 -3.10
CA GLY A 57 5.91 3.57 -3.53
C GLY A 57 6.54 2.19 -3.39
N LEU A 58 7.81 2.02 -3.80
CA LEU A 58 8.56 0.78 -3.65
C LEU A 58 8.69 0.35 -2.19
N LEU A 59 9.10 1.27 -1.32
CA LEU A 59 9.21 1.00 0.12
C LEU A 59 7.86 0.64 0.72
N GLY A 60 6.78 1.31 0.30
CA GLY A 60 5.42 1.00 0.70
C GLY A 60 5.00 -0.42 0.30
N VAL A 61 5.28 -0.83 -0.94
CA VAL A 61 4.99 -2.19 -1.44
C VAL A 61 5.76 -3.24 -0.64
N LEU A 62 7.06 -3.02 -0.40
CA LEU A 62 7.89 -3.96 0.36
C LEU A 62 7.40 -4.10 1.81
N ALA A 63 7.17 -2.98 2.48
CA ALA A 63 6.69 -2.96 3.86
C ALA A 63 5.31 -3.63 3.98
N ALA A 64 4.38 -3.31 3.08
CA ALA A 64 3.07 -3.94 3.05
C ALA A 64 3.15 -5.44 2.80
N THR A 65 4.00 -5.87 1.86
CA THR A 65 4.20 -7.31 1.57
C THR A 65 4.70 -8.07 2.79
N VAL A 66 5.74 -7.54 3.47
CA VAL A 66 6.26 -8.15 4.70
C VAL A 66 5.18 -8.20 5.79
N ALA A 67 4.43 -7.12 5.97
CA ALA A 67 3.36 -7.05 6.96
C ALA A 67 2.21 -8.03 6.66
N VAL A 68 1.81 -8.17 5.39
CA VAL A 68 0.82 -9.17 4.96
C VAL A 68 1.31 -10.58 5.24
N LEU A 69 2.54 -10.91 4.85
CA LEU A 69 3.14 -12.24 5.08
C LEU A 69 3.24 -12.54 6.57
N HIS A 70 3.74 -11.60 7.37
CA HIS A 70 3.81 -11.74 8.82
C HIS A 70 2.42 -12.00 9.41
N LYS A 71 1.40 -11.25 8.99
CA LYS A 71 0.04 -11.42 9.50
C LYS A 71 -0.53 -12.79 9.12
N ILE A 72 -0.34 -13.24 7.87
CA ILE A 72 -0.74 -14.58 7.44
C ILE A 72 -0.06 -15.63 8.32
N LEU A 73 1.26 -15.56 8.52
CA LEU A 73 1.99 -16.53 9.34
C LEU A 73 1.58 -16.53 10.81
N ALA A 74 1.22 -15.37 11.36
CA ALA A 74 0.79 -15.24 12.75
C ALA A 74 -0.65 -15.73 13.00
N GLU A 75 -1.49 -15.71 11.97
CA GLU A 75 -2.88 -16.18 12.02
C GLU A 75 -3.06 -17.61 11.47
N SER A 76 -1.99 -18.23 10.94
CA SER A 76 -1.94 -19.64 10.49
C SER A 76 -1.67 -20.59 11.66
#